data_AF-A0A7W1KY96-F1
#
_entry.id   AF-A0A7W1KY96-F1
#
_cell.length_a   1.000
_cell.length_b   1.000
_cell.length_c   1.000
_cell.angle_alpha   90.00
_cell.angle_beta   90.00
_cell.angle_gamma   90.00
#
_symmetry.space_group_name_H-M   'P 1'
#
loop_
_entity.id
_entity.type
_entity.pdbx_description
1 polymer ?
#
loop_
_entity_poly.entity_id
_entity_poly.type
_entity_poly.pdbx_seq_one_letter_code
_entity_poly.pdbx_strand_id
1 'polypeptide(L)'
;LGQGGPRIKLDNVNGSITINHAADGRPLSPATNLLPQKSEGDDDGDDAEIEHDRAEARREAREAHREVERAQIEIQREAQRAAREALREHDDVIRETQREAARAVREQQREIRRAQIESQRAMREVARATTVITNNNNSMALVSRETKTFTVSGTPRVTLQTFDGPIIVRTWDKSEVTVNATKRASDERQQQGIRLSMNQNGAEISIIADFDKAYSQRITPNVTNISANVSLEVYVPRSTTLRAASGDGRLIIEGVHGNMDLRTGDGSIEVQNGRGHLNATTGDGRIRIINYDGQVETRTGDGSISLSGRFDQLSARTGDGSISLALPVGSRATIETDAEAIINDVGAVEEQTSQKRLRRWVIGGGGPVFRLHTGDGRIILRRADDER
;
A
#
# COMPACT_ATOMS: atom_id res chain seq x y z
N LEU A 1 -64.05 34.83 50.25
CA LEU A 1 -62.77 35.48 49.86
C LEU A 1 -61.63 34.64 50.42
N GLY A 2 -60.83 34.02 49.55
CA GLY A 2 -59.78 33.08 50.00
C GLY A 2 -58.89 32.63 48.84
N GLN A 3 -57.95 33.51 48.50
CA GLN A 3 -56.66 33.34 47.83
C GLN A 3 -56.54 32.29 46.70
N GLY A 4 -56.48 32.80 45.47
CA GLY A 4 -56.01 32.04 44.31
C GLY A 4 -54.58 31.54 44.55
N GLY A 5 -54.43 30.22 44.57
CA GLY A 5 -53.13 29.57 44.64
C GLY A 5 -52.30 29.78 43.37
N PRO A 6 -50.98 29.48 43.43
CA PRO A 6 -50.06 29.69 42.33
C PRO A 6 -50.48 28.89 41.09
N ARG A 7 -50.42 29.56 39.94
CA ARG A 7 -50.76 29.00 38.65
C ARG A 7 -49.55 28.24 38.11
N ILE A 8 -49.56 26.92 38.21
CA ILE A 8 -48.46 26.06 37.78
C ILE A 8 -48.72 25.61 36.34
N LYS A 9 -47.77 25.87 35.44
CA LYS A 9 -47.79 25.37 34.07
C LYS A 9 -46.81 24.20 33.95
N LEU A 10 -47.29 23.05 33.48
CA LEU A 10 -46.49 21.84 33.27
C LEU A 10 -46.60 21.47 31.80
N ASP A 11 -45.46 21.37 31.11
CA ASP A 11 -45.37 20.96 29.70
C ASP A 11 -44.55 19.65 29.64
N ASN A 12 -45.02 18.63 28.92
CA ASN A 12 -44.33 17.33 28.73
C ASN A 12 -44.26 16.98 27.24
N VAL A 13 -43.11 16.47 26.79
CA VAL A 13 -42.82 16.23 25.38
C VAL A 13 -42.93 14.74 25.01
N ASN A 14 -42.94 13.79 25.96
CA ASN A 14 -43.36 12.39 25.70
C ASN A 14 -43.63 11.59 26.99
N GLY A 15 -44.79 11.82 27.61
CA GLY A 15 -45.33 11.03 28.73
C GLY A 15 -46.64 11.61 29.31
N SER A 16 -47.27 10.94 30.28
CA SER A 16 -48.47 11.44 30.98
C SER A 16 -48.12 12.22 32.26
N ILE A 17 -48.91 13.23 32.61
CA ILE A 17 -48.78 13.99 33.87
C ILE A 17 -49.96 13.62 34.78
N THR A 18 -49.67 13.21 36.01
CA THR A 18 -50.68 12.86 37.02
C THR A 18 -50.45 13.71 38.28
N ILE A 19 -51.52 14.33 38.81
CA ILE A 19 -51.45 15.20 40.00
C ILE A 19 -52.21 14.51 41.15
N ASN A 20 -51.49 14.23 42.23
CA ASN A 20 -52.01 13.56 43.42
C ASN A 20 -51.84 14.45 44.66
N HIS A 21 -52.58 14.14 45.73
CA HIS A 21 -52.39 14.78 47.03
C HIS A 21 -50.99 14.47 47.60
N ALA A 22 -50.29 15.51 48.05
CA ALA A 22 -48.90 15.39 48.50
C ALA A 22 -48.73 14.57 49.81
N ALA A 23 -49.78 14.42 50.62
CA ALA A 23 -49.69 13.76 51.92
C ALA A 23 -49.99 12.25 51.89
N ASP A 24 -50.82 11.78 50.96
CA ASP A 24 -51.30 10.38 50.92
C ASP A 24 -51.28 9.75 49.51
N GLY A 25 -50.84 10.49 48.48
CA GLY A 25 -50.56 9.96 47.14
C GLY A 25 -51.78 9.58 46.31
N ARG A 26 -53.00 9.90 46.76
CA ARG A 26 -54.25 9.57 46.05
C ARG A 26 -54.63 10.64 45.01
N PRO A 27 -55.36 10.27 43.93
CA PRO A 27 -55.83 11.23 42.92
C PRO A 27 -56.90 12.18 43.49
N LEU A 28 -56.88 13.45 43.05
CA LEU A 28 -57.83 14.48 43.47
C LEU A 28 -59.26 14.16 43.00
N SER A 29 -60.27 14.38 43.86
CA SER A 29 -61.69 14.15 43.53
C SER A 29 -62.28 15.29 42.66
N PRO A 30 -63.25 15.01 41.76
CA PRO A 30 -63.88 16.04 40.94
C PRO A 30 -64.73 17.01 41.77
N ALA A 31 -64.75 18.29 41.38
CA ALA A 31 -65.46 19.34 42.12
C ALA A 31 -66.99 19.23 41.96
N THR A 32 -67.70 19.14 43.09
CA THR A 32 -69.17 19.16 43.17
C THR A 32 -69.68 20.60 43.13
N ASN A 33 -70.59 20.91 42.21
CA ASN A 33 -71.23 22.23 42.14
C ASN A 33 -72.33 22.35 43.21
N LEU A 34 -72.31 23.45 43.97
CA LEU A 34 -73.14 23.72 45.15
C LEU A 34 -74.02 24.96 44.92
N LEU A 35 -75.20 24.76 44.31
CA LEU A 35 -76.26 25.78 44.31
C LEU A 35 -77.55 25.22 44.94
N PRO A 36 -78.33 26.03 45.68
CA PRO A 36 -79.39 25.54 46.55
C PRO A 36 -80.73 25.34 45.83
N GLN A 37 -81.49 24.36 46.31
CA GLN A 37 -82.88 24.09 45.94
C GLN A 37 -83.83 25.26 46.28
N LYS A 38 -84.86 25.44 45.45
CA LYS A 38 -86.08 26.19 45.79
C LYS A 38 -87.30 25.28 45.58
N SER A 39 -87.94 24.90 46.68
CA SER A 39 -89.33 24.42 46.79
C SER A 39 -90.28 25.61 46.53
N GLU A 40 -91.58 25.55 46.26
CA GLU A 40 -92.70 24.60 46.33
C GLU A 40 -93.61 24.95 45.12
N GLY A 41 -94.47 24.06 44.62
CA GLY A 41 -95.88 24.09 45.02
C GLY A 41 -96.75 24.04 43.76
N ASP A 42 -97.77 23.20 43.81
CA ASP A 42 -98.78 22.95 42.78
C ASP A 42 -99.53 24.24 42.39
N ASP A 43 -99.78 24.48 41.10
CA ASP A 43 -101.13 24.74 40.57
C ASP A 43 -101.12 24.80 39.03
N ASP A 44 -102.19 24.28 38.44
CA ASP A 44 -102.43 24.12 37.00
C ASP A 44 -102.72 25.47 36.31
N GLY A 45 -102.21 25.68 35.09
CA GLY A 45 -102.64 26.84 34.29
C GLY A 45 -101.87 27.12 33.00
N ASP A 46 -102.41 26.59 31.88
CA ASP A 46 -102.40 27.15 30.52
C ASP A 46 -101.06 27.34 29.77
N ASP A 47 -100.49 26.22 29.31
CA ASP A 47 -99.39 26.14 28.32
C ASP A 47 -99.91 26.00 26.88
N ALA A 48 -100.06 27.11 26.15
CA ALA A 48 -100.22 27.05 24.69
C ALA A 48 -99.52 28.18 23.90
N GLU A 49 -99.21 29.32 24.52
CA GLU A 49 -98.68 30.49 23.78
C GLU A 49 -97.14 30.65 23.88
N ILE A 50 -96.47 29.98 24.84
CA ILE A 50 -95.00 30.08 25.04
C ILE A 50 -94.21 29.06 24.19
N GLU A 51 -94.87 28.04 23.64
CA GLU A 51 -94.21 26.95 22.92
C GLU A 51 -93.78 27.34 21.49
N HIS A 52 -94.50 28.27 20.85
CA HIS A 52 -94.24 28.68 19.47
C HIS A 52 -92.94 29.51 19.33
N ASP A 53 -92.73 30.50 20.20
CA ASP A 53 -91.54 31.37 20.15
C ASP A 53 -90.24 30.64 20.52
N ARG A 54 -90.32 29.65 21.42
CA ARG A 54 -89.18 28.77 21.76
C ARG A 54 -88.82 27.82 20.63
N ALA A 55 -89.77 27.45 19.78
CA ALA A 55 -89.54 26.58 18.64
C ALA A 55 -88.80 27.31 17.51
N GLU A 56 -89.13 28.58 17.26
CA GLU A 56 -88.49 29.41 16.23
C GLU A 56 -87.03 29.76 16.60
N ALA A 57 -86.78 30.20 17.83
CA ALA A 57 -85.43 30.47 18.33
C ALA A 57 -84.51 29.22 18.32
N ARG A 58 -85.07 28.03 18.60
CA ARG A 58 -84.33 26.76 18.48
C ARG A 58 -83.98 26.39 17.04
N ARG A 59 -84.77 26.86 16.08
CA ARG A 59 -84.58 26.57 14.66
C ARG A 59 -83.45 27.43 14.08
N GLU A 60 -83.44 28.72 14.39
CA GLU A 60 -82.34 29.64 14.02
C GLU A 60 -81.01 29.24 14.66
N ALA A 61 -81.01 28.88 15.95
CA ALA A 61 -79.79 28.42 16.63
C ALA A 61 -79.20 27.15 16.01
N ARG A 62 -80.06 26.24 15.49
CA ARG A 62 -79.61 25.03 14.78
C ARG A 62 -79.01 25.34 13.42
N GLU A 63 -79.52 26.36 12.73
CA GLU A 63 -78.97 26.78 11.43
C GLU A 63 -77.61 27.45 11.60
N ALA A 64 -77.49 28.37 12.56
CA ALA A 64 -76.20 28.99 12.91
C ALA A 64 -75.14 27.95 13.34
N HIS A 65 -75.54 26.95 14.15
CA HIS A 65 -74.61 25.90 14.57
C HIS A 65 -74.15 25.01 13.40
N ARG A 66 -75.04 24.73 12.42
CA ARG A 66 -74.68 23.99 11.20
C ARG A 66 -73.71 24.77 10.32
N GLU A 67 -73.82 26.09 10.29
CA GLU A 67 -72.93 26.94 9.51
C GLU A 67 -71.52 27.00 10.12
N VAL A 68 -71.44 27.15 11.45
CA VAL A 68 -70.16 27.09 12.20
C VAL A 68 -69.49 25.73 12.05
N GLU A 69 -70.25 24.63 12.13
CA GLU A 69 -69.72 23.28 11.98
C GLU A 69 -69.16 23.06 10.56
N ARG A 70 -69.84 23.58 9.53
CA ARG A 70 -69.35 23.54 8.14
C ARG A 70 -68.04 24.34 7.98
N ALA A 71 -67.98 25.55 8.53
CA ALA A 71 -66.77 26.38 8.48
C ALA A 71 -65.59 25.73 9.21
N GLN A 72 -65.82 25.09 10.35
CA GLN A 72 -64.78 24.34 11.08
C GLN A 72 -64.27 23.14 10.29
N ILE A 73 -65.15 22.38 9.63
CA ILE A 73 -64.77 21.25 8.78
C ILE A 73 -63.90 21.72 7.60
N GLU A 74 -64.19 22.88 7.01
CA GLU A 74 -63.43 23.43 5.89
C GLU A 74 -62.02 23.85 6.31
N ILE A 75 -61.90 24.59 7.42
CA ILE A 75 -60.60 24.99 7.99
C ILE A 75 -59.76 23.75 8.35
N GLN A 76 -60.38 22.72 8.93
CA GLN A 76 -59.68 21.50 9.31
C GLN A 76 -59.20 20.70 8.08
N ARG A 77 -59.97 20.69 7.00
CA ARG A 77 -59.58 20.07 5.72
C ARG A 77 -58.41 20.81 5.07
N GLU A 78 -58.41 22.13 5.10
CA GLU A 78 -57.34 22.95 4.51
C GLU A 78 -56.03 22.78 5.30
N ALA A 79 -56.10 22.81 6.63
CA ALA A 79 -54.95 22.52 7.49
C ALA A 79 -54.36 21.11 7.25
N GLN A 80 -55.21 20.10 7.04
CA GLN A 80 -54.75 18.75 6.71
C GLN A 80 -54.11 18.64 5.31
N ARG A 81 -54.57 19.44 4.34
CA ARG A 81 -53.95 19.50 3.00
C ARG A 81 -52.56 20.15 3.07
N ALA A 82 -52.46 21.31 3.72
CA ALA A 82 -51.18 22.00 3.91
C ALA A 82 -50.15 21.13 4.65
N ALA A 83 -50.58 20.41 5.70
CA ALA A 83 -49.70 19.50 6.44
C ALA A 83 -49.19 18.33 5.58
N ARG A 84 -50.03 17.80 4.65
CA ARG A 84 -49.63 16.73 3.74
C ARG A 84 -48.66 17.19 2.66
N GLU A 85 -48.78 18.43 2.20
CA GLU A 85 -47.84 19.00 1.22
C GLU A 85 -46.47 19.28 1.85
N ALA A 86 -46.44 19.87 3.05
CA ALA A 86 -45.19 20.09 3.79
C ALA A 86 -44.44 18.79 4.09
N LEU A 87 -45.17 17.70 4.40
CA LEU A 87 -44.56 16.39 4.62
C LEU A 87 -43.93 15.81 3.34
N ARG A 88 -44.55 16.04 2.17
CA ARG A 88 -44.04 15.57 0.87
C ARG A 88 -42.77 16.32 0.47
N GLU A 89 -42.75 17.64 0.63
CA GLU A 89 -41.57 18.45 0.34
C GLU A 89 -40.38 18.05 1.23
N HIS A 90 -40.63 17.83 2.52
CA HIS A 90 -39.61 17.36 3.45
C HIS A 90 -39.05 15.97 3.07
N ASP A 91 -39.91 15.03 2.67
CA ASP A 91 -39.49 13.70 2.23
C ASP A 91 -38.67 13.73 0.93
N ASP A 92 -38.99 14.63 0.00
CA ASP A 92 -38.25 14.76 -1.26
C ASP A 92 -36.86 15.40 -1.04
N VAL A 93 -36.73 16.37 -0.14
CA VAL A 93 -35.43 16.94 0.26
C VAL A 93 -34.54 15.88 0.95
N ILE A 94 -35.12 15.03 1.81
CA ILE A 94 -34.37 13.93 2.43
C ILE A 94 -33.90 12.91 1.37
N ARG A 95 -34.75 12.56 0.39
CA ARG A 95 -34.34 11.64 -0.68
C ARG A 95 -33.24 12.22 -1.56
N GLU A 96 -33.29 13.51 -1.84
CA GLU A 96 -32.29 14.19 -2.67
C GLU A 96 -30.92 14.23 -1.97
N THR A 97 -30.90 14.66 -0.70
CA THR A 97 -29.67 14.66 0.12
C THR A 97 -29.08 13.26 0.30
N GLN A 98 -29.90 12.22 0.49
CA GLN A 98 -29.43 10.84 0.53
C GLN A 98 -28.86 10.35 -0.80
N ARG A 99 -29.43 10.78 -1.94
CA ARG A 99 -28.91 10.45 -3.28
C ARG A 99 -27.56 11.11 -3.54
N GLU A 100 -27.36 12.35 -3.11
CA GLU A 100 -26.09 13.05 -3.22
C GLU A 100 -25.01 12.42 -2.35
N ALA A 101 -25.33 12.10 -1.09
CA ALA A 101 -24.43 11.37 -0.20
C ALA A 101 -24.03 10.00 -0.78
N ALA A 102 -24.99 9.27 -1.38
CA ALA A 102 -24.71 7.99 -2.03
C ALA A 102 -23.83 8.13 -3.29
N ARG A 103 -23.92 9.24 -4.02
CA ARG A 103 -23.05 9.53 -5.17
C ARG A 103 -21.62 9.83 -4.72
N ALA A 104 -21.45 10.67 -3.70
CA ALA A 104 -20.13 11.01 -3.13
C ALA A 104 -19.41 9.77 -2.57
N VAL A 105 -20.12 8.90 -1.85
CA VAL A 105 -19.55 7.64 -1.32
C VAL A 105 -19.13 6.70 -2.45
N ARG A 106 -19.93 6.59 -3.53
CA ARG A 106 -19.58 5.75 -4.69
C ARG A 106 -18.38 6.29 -5.45
N GLU A 107 -18.21 7.60 -5.51
CA GLU A 107 -17.07 8.24 -6.15
C GLU A 107 -15.78 8.01 -5.36
N GLN A 108 -15.80 8.24 -4.04
CA GLN A 108 -14.68 7.87 -3.17
C GLN A 108 -14.35 6.37 -3.22
N GLN A 109 -15.36 5.50 -3.21
CA GLN A 109 -15.13 4.05 -3.35
C GLN A 109 -14.54 3.66 -4.71
N ARG A 110 -14.85 4.39 -5.78
CA ARG A 110 -14.24 4.17 -7.11
C ARG A 110 -12.78 4.59 -7.14
N GLU A 111 -12.43 5.70 -6.50
CA GLU A 111 -11.04 6.16 -6.39
C GLU A 111 -10.20 5.20 -5.53
N ILE A 112 -10.71 4.79 -4.37
CA ILE A 112 -10.06 3.78 -3.52
C ILE A 112 -9.89 2.46 -4.28
N ARG A 113 -10.91 2.04 -5.03
CA ARG A 113 -10.83 0.82 -5.85
C ARG A 113 -9.83 0.97 -7.00
N ARG A 114 -9.71 2.14 -7.63
CA ARG A 114 -8.70 2.41 -8.67
C ARG A 114 -7.29 2.38 -8.09
N ALA A 115 -7.06 3.05 -6.96
CA ALA A 115 -5.79 3.02 -6.24
C ALA A 115 -5.43 1.60 -5.74
N GLN A 116 -6.42 0.80 -5.31
CA GLN A 116 -6.23 -0.60 -4.96
C GLN A 116 -5.94 -1.49 -6.19
N ILE A 117 -6.57 -1.21 -7.34
CA ILE A 117 -6.29 -1.96 -8.58
C ILE A 117 -4.90 -1.62 -9.11
N GLU A 118 -4.45 -0.37 -9.05
CA GLU A 118 -3.09 0.03 -9.43
C GLU A 118 -2.05 -0.55 -8.47
N SER A 119 -2.28 -0.50 -7.16
CA SER A 119 -1.37 -1.14 -6.19
C SER A 119 -1.37 -2.66 -6.34
N GLN A 120 -2.51 -3.30 -6.63
CA GLN A 120 -2.57 -4.73 -6.94
C GLN A 120 -1.93 -5.08 -8.27
N ARG A 121 -1.96 -4.20 -9.29
CA ARG A 121 -1.28 -4.41 -10.57
C ARG A 121 0.23 -4.30 -10.41
N ALA A 122 0.73 -3.29 -9.71
CA ALA A 122 2.14 -3.17 -9.34
C ALA A 122 2.60 -4.38 -8.50
N MET A 123 1.80 -4.80 -7.51
CA MET A 123 2.08 -6.01 -6.73
C MET A 123 2.00 -7.30 -7.56
N ARG A 124 1.11 -7.39 -8.55
CA ARG A 124 1.00 -8.55 -9.45
C ARG A 124 2.11 -8.61 -10.47
N GLU A 125 2.65 -7.48 -10.90
CA GLU A 125 3.81 -7.43 -11.79
C GLU A 125 5.08 -7.86 -11.04
N VAL A 126 5.25 -7.40 -9.80
CA VAL A 126 6.26 -7.91 -8.85
C VAL A 126 6.03 -9.39 -8.54
N ALA A 127 4.78 -9.82 -8.31
CA ALA A 127 4.45 -11.21 -8.03
C ALA A 127 4.62 -12.12 -9.26
N ARG A 128 4.38 -11.65 -10.48
CA ARG A 128 4.64 -12.42 -11.72
C ARG A 128 6.13 -12.56 -11.99
N ALA A 129 6.93 -11.52 -11.71
CA ALA A 129 8.39 -11.65 -11.66
C ALA A 129 8.86 -12.62 -10.55
N THR A 130 8.04 -12.81 -9.51
CA THR A 130 8.27 -13.80 -8.43
C THR A 130 7.71 -15.21 -8.77
N THR A 131 6.76 -15.32 -9.70
CA THR A 131 6.02 -16.58 -9.98
C THR A 131 6.83 -17.57 -10.82
N VAL A 132 7.92 -17.15 -11.47
CA VAL A 132 8.81 -18.08 -12.19
C VAL A 132 9.68 -18.93 -11.23
N ILE A 133 9.65 -18.67 -9.91
CA ILE A 133 10.49 -19.37 -8.93
C ILE A 133 9.75 -20.49 -8.16
N THR A 134 8.42 -20.55 -8.17
CA THR A 134 7.70 -21.53 -7.32
C THR A 134 7.28 -22.78 -8.08
N ASN A 135 8.23 -23.70 -8.24
CA ASN A 135 7.95 -25.13 -8.29
C ASN A 135 8.97 -25.87 -7.39
N ASN A 136 8.84 -25.75 -6.07
CA ASN A 136 8.99 -26.88 -5.16
C ASN A 136 8.54 -26.55 -3.72
N ASN A 137 7.65 -27.40 -3.21
CA ASN A 137 7.28 -27.68 -1.81
C ASN A 137 7.46 -26.62 -0.71
N ASN A 138 6.30 -26.25 -0.15
CA ASN A 138 6.03 -25.53 1.10
C ASN A 138 7.04 -25.79 2.26
N SER A 139 8.10 -24.99 2.39
CA SER A 139 9.17 -25.23 3.40
C SER A 139 9.46 -24.09 4.38
N MET A 140 8.84 -22.91 4.29
CA MET A 140 9.09 -21.80 5.25
C MET A 140 7.79 -21.15 5.74
N ALA A 141 7.15 -21.77 6.73
CA ALA A 141 5.83 -21.37 7.23
C ALA A 141 5.86 -20.12 8.13
N LEU A 142 7.00 -19.86 8.80
CA LEU A 142 7.13 -18.74 9.72
C LEU A 142 7.73 -17.54 9.01
N VAL A 143 7.05 -16.40 9.11
CA VAL A 143 7.44 -15.14 8.48
C VAL A 143 7.40 -14.02 9.51
N SER A 144 8.53 -13.33 9.71
CA SER A 144 8.60 -12.09 10.50
C SER A 144 9.11 -10.95 9.62
N ARG A 145 8.59 -9.74 9.82
CA ARG A 145 8.99 -8.55 9.08
C ARG A 145 9.46 -7.47 10.03
N GLU A 146 10.57 -6.84 9.70
CA GLU A 146 11.16 -5.74 10.45
C GLU A 146 11.49 -4.60 9.49
N THR A 147 11.05 -3.39 9.81
CA THR A 147 11.32 -2.20 9.03
C THR A 147 12.08 -1.20 9.88
N LYS A 148 13.15 -0.62 9.34
CA LYS A 148 13.94 0.42 10.00
C LYS A 148 14.36 1.49 9.00
N THR A 149 14.30 2.75 9.44
CA THR A 149 14.73 3.90 8.65
C THR A 149 15.88 4.61 9.37
N PHE A 150 16.88 5.00 8.60
CA PHE A 150 18.06 5.74 9.04
C PHE A 150 18.12 7.07 8.31
N THR A 151 18.19 8.17 9.03
CA THR A 151 18.42 9.48 8.42
C THR A 151 19.90 9.63 8.09
N VAL A 152 20.21 10.17 6.91
CA VAL A 152 21.61 10.30 6.45
C VAL A 152 21.91 11.74 6.06
N SER A 153 23.15 12.15 6.32
CA SER A 153 23.70 13.41 5.82
C SER A 153 24.86 13.10 4.88
N GLY A 154 24.87 13.72 3.70
CA GLY A 154 25.84 13.43 2.65
C GLY A 154 25.67 12.05 2.00
N THR A 155 26.78 11.46 1.56
CA THR A 155 26.82 10.17 0.85
C THR A 155 26.91 9.01 1.85
N PRO A 156 25.85 8.21 2.07
CA PRO A 156 25.92 7.09 3.00
C PRO A 156 26.81 5.95 2.46
N ARG A 157 27.41 5.22 3.40
CA ARG A 157 28.08 3.93 3.16
C ARG A 157 27.22 2.82 3.73
N VAL A 158 26.58 2.05 2.87
CA VAL A 158 25.61 1.01 3.25
C VAL A 158 26.25 -0.37 3.06
N THR A 159 26.35 -1.14 4.14
CA THR A 159 26.77 -2.54 4.12
C THR A 159 25.56 -3.43 4.38
N LEU A 160 25.26 -4.31 3.44
CA LEU A 160 24.19 -5.30 3.50
C LEU A 160 24.81 -6.69 3.47
N GLN A 161 24.48 -7.54 4.45
CA GLN A 161 24.93 -8.91 4.48
C GLN A 161 23.78 -9.82 4.87
N THR A 162 23.60 -10.93 4.17
CA THR A 162 22.73 -12.03 4.59
C THR A 162 23.41 -13.38 4.39
N PHE A 163 23.14 -14.33 5.30
CA PHE A 163 23.64 -15.70 5.17
C PHE A 163 22.89 -16.49 4.09
N ASP A 164 21.62 -16.14 3.83
CA ASP A 164 20.80 -16.67 2.73
C ASP A 164 19.64 -15.70 2.46
N GLY A 165 19.15 -15.66 1.23
CA GLY A 165 18.04 -14.83 0.80
C GLY A 165 18.46 -13.62 -0.05
N PRO A 166 17.51 -13.04 -0.81
CA PRO A 166 17.81 -12.01 -1.78
C PRO A 166 18.07 -10.65 -1.12
N ILE A 167 18.93 -9.85 -1.75
CA ILE A 167 19.11 -8.44 -1.42
C ILE A 167 18.66 -7.62 -2.61
N ILE A 168 17.66 -6.78 -2.40
CA ILE A 168 17.11 -5.86 -3.40
C ILE A 168 17.41 -4.44 -2.93
N VAL A 169 18.12 -3.67 -3.73
CA VAL A 169 18.44 -2.26 -3.46
C VAL A 169 17.82 -1.40 -4.54
N ARG A 170 17.00 -0.44 -4.13
CA ARG A 170 16.37 0.56 -4.99
C ARG A 170 16.79 1.94 -4.54
N THR A 171 16.85 2.87 -5.49
CA THR A 171 17.15 4.26 -5.17
C THR A 171 15.91 5.12 -5.09
N TRP A 172 16.00 6.22 -4.33
CA TRP A 172 14.99 7.25 -4.23
C TRP A 172 15.59 8.63 -3.97
N ASP A 173 14.75 9.66 -3.99
CA ASP A 173 15.18 11.05 -3.88
C ASP A 173 15.14 11.58 -2.42
N LYS A 174 15.04 10.68 -1.44
CA LYS A 174 15.06 11.02 -0.01
C LYS A 174 16.45 10.85 0.59
N SER A 175 16.80 11.69 1.57
CA SER A 175 18.02 11.58 2.37
C SER A 175 17.86 10.62 3.56
N GLU A 176 17.30 9.45 3.30
CA GLU A 176 17.10 8.39 4.28
C GLU A 176 17.40 7.03 3.65
N VAL A 177 17.80 6.07 4.48
CA VAL A 177 17.95 4.67 4.09
C VAL A 177 16.89 3.87 4.83
N THR A 178 16.01 3.20 4.09
CA THR A 178 14.95 2.37 4.67
C THR A 178 15.17 0.91 4.31
N VAL A 179 15.07 0.05 5.30
CA VAL A 179 15.30 -1.39 5.19
C VAL A 179 14.02 -2.10 5.59
N ASN A 180 13.51 -2.93 4.69
CA ASN A 180 12.45 -3.90 4.94
C ASN A 180 13.08 -5.30 4.94
N ALA A 181 13.27 -5.87 6.13
CA ALA A 181 13.79 -7.22 6.29
C ALA A 181 12.64 -8.20 6.49
N THR A 182 12.61 -9.29 5.70
CA THR A 182 11.68 -10.40 5.89
C THR A 182 12.46 -11.65 6.26
N LYS A 183 12.29 -12.10 7.50
CA LYS A 183 12.85 -13.36 8.02
C LYS A 183 11.88 -14.49 7.70
N ARG A 184 12.38 -15.60 7.14
CA ARG A 184 11.61 -16.82 6.93
C ARG A 184 12.32 -18.01 7.52
N ALA A 185 11.54 -18.94 8.07
CA ALA A 185 12.06 -20.17 8.66
C ALA A 185 11.05 -21.32 8.54
N SER A 186 11.55 -22.55 8.51
CA SER A 186 10.72 -23.76 8.50
C SER A 186 10.00 -24.01 9.82
N ASP A 187 10.63 -23.70 10.94
CA ASP A 187 10.14 -23.95 12.30
C ASP A 187 10.67 -22.89 13.30
N GLU A 188 10.12 -22.88 14.52
CA GLU A 188 10.46 -21.88 15.55
C GLU A 188 11.94 -21.94 15.96
N ARG A 189 12.55 -23.13 15.93
CA ARG A 189 13.96 -23.30 16.26
C ARG A 189 14.85 -22.63 15.20
N GLN A 190 14.57 -22.86 13.91
CA GLN A 190 15.26 -22.16 12.82
C GLN A 190 15.04 -20.65 12.94
N GLN A 191 13.83 -20.20 13.27
CA GLN A 191 13.54 -18.78 13.42
C GLN A 191 14.38 -18.12 14.54
N GLN A 192 14.56 -18.80 15.67
CA GLN A 192 15.42 -18.33 16.77
C GLN A 192 16.90 -18.23 16.38
N GLY A 193 17.35 -19.01 15.40
CA GLY A 193 18.71 -18.95 14.87
C GLY A 193 19.01 -17.67 14.07
N ILE A 194 17.98 -16.98 13.56
CA ILE A 194 18.14 -15.79 12.72
C ILE A 194 18.51 -14.58 13.58
N ARG A 195 19.73 -14.07 13.40
CA ARG A 195 20.23 -12.85 14.04
C ARG A 195 20.28 -11.72 13.02
N LEU A 196 19.50 -10.67 13.26
CA LEU A 196 19.49 -9.48 12.42
C LEU A 196 19.96 -8.28 13.22
N SER A 197 21.04 -7.65 12.78
CA SER A 197 21.58 -6.43 13.36
C SER A 197 21.47 -5.29 12.35
N MET A 198 20.95 -4.14 12.78
CA MET A 198 20.81 -2.96 11.95
C MET A 198 21.31 -1.73 12.72
N ASN A 199 22.51 -1.26 12.41
CA ASN A 199 23.19 -0.20 13.14
C ASN A 199 23.60 0.95 12.22
N GLN A 200 23.68 2.15 12.79
CA GLN A 200 24.21 3.33 12.13
C GLN A 200 25.28 3.98 13.00
N ASN A 201 26.40 4.34 12.39
CA ASN A 201 27.46 5.15 12.99
C ASN A 201 27.82 6.30 12.03
N GLY A 202 27.29 7.49 12.28
CA GLY A 202 27.41 8.62 11.37
C GLY A 202 26.82 8.31 9.98
N ALA A 203 27.66 8.33 8.94
CA ALA A 203 27.28 8.01 7.56
C ALA A 203 27.37 6.51 7.23
N GLU A 204 27.88 5.68 8.14
CA GLU A 204 27.96 4.24 7.95
C GLU A 204 26.69 3.55 8.47
N ILE A 205 26.07 2.74 7.62
CA ILE A 205 24.89 1.94 7.95
C ILE A 205 25.23 0.49 7.67
N SER A 206 25.00 -0.38 8.66
CA SER A 206 25.31 -1.80 8.59
C SER A 206 24.07 -2.63 8.92
N ILE A 207 23.64 -3.46 7.96
CA ILE A 207 22.54 -4.41 8.08
C ILE A 207 23.11 -5.80 7.84
N ILE A 208 23.19 -6.59 8.91
CA ILE A 208 23.80 -7.92 8.89
C ILE A 208 22.79 -8.93 9.40
N ALA A 209 22.40 -9.86 8.54
CA ALA A 209 21.66 -11.06 8.88
C ALA A 209 22.61 -12.26 8.91
N ASP A 210 22.70 -12.92 10.06
CA ASP A 210 23.49 -14.13 10.27
C ASP A 210 22.61 -15.24 10.87
N PHE A 211 23.09 -16.48 10.82
CA PHE A 211 22.41 -17.64 11.38
C PHE A 211 23.29 -18.35 12.41
N ASP A 212 22.79 -18.48 13.63
CA ASP A 212 23.48 -19.27 14.66
C ASP A 212 23.36 -20.77 14.36
N LYS A 213 24.49 -21.39 14.00
CA LYS A 213 24.58 -22.82 13.67
C LYS A 213 24.13 -23.74 14.80
N ALA A 214 24.06 -23.30 16.06
CA ALA A 214 23.47 -24.09 17.16
C ALA A 214 22.00 -24.45 16.90
N TYR A 215 21.29 -23.61 16.13
CA TYR A 215 19.90 -23.80 15.77
C TYR A 215 19.71 -24.59 14.46
N SER A 216 20.79 -24.92 13.75
CA SER A 216 20.72 -25.73 12.52
C SER A 216 20.24 -27.16 12.80
N GLN A 217 19.60 -27.78 11.80
CA GLN A 217 19.23 -29.19 11.86
C GLN A 217 20.43 -30.03 11.41
N ARG A 218 20.88 -30.97 12.23
CA ARG A 218 22.00 -31.84 11.86
C ARG A 218 21.50 -33.04 11.07
N ILE A 219 21.95 -33.19 9.82
CA ILE A 219 21.62 -34.36 8.97
C ILE A 219 22.63 -35.48 9.23
N THR A 220 23.92 -35.16 9.21
CA THR A 220 25.03 -36.09 9.53
C THR A 220 26.05 -35.39 10.43
N PRO A 221 27.07 -36.08 10.99
CA PRO A 221 28.07 -35.44 11.86
C PRO A 221 28.74 -34.21 11.25
N ASN A 222 28.88 -34.18 9.91
CA ASN A 222 29.57 -33.13 9.17
C ASN A 222 28.63 -32.29 8.27
N VAL A 223 27.32 -32.56 8.27
CA VAL A 223 26.35 -31.86 7.41
C VAL A 223 25.21 -31.32 8.26
N THR A 224 25.06 -30.01 8.25
CA THR A 224 23.95 -29.28 8.87
C THR A 224 23.09 -28.65 7.78
N ASN A 225 21.79 -28.71 7.97
CA ASN A 225 20.78 -28.05 7.16
C ASN A 225 20.30 -26.79 7.88
N ILE A 226 20.32 -25.66 7.16
CA ILE A 226 19.72 -24.41 7.60
C ILE A 226 18.50 -24.20 6.71
N SER A 227 17.32 -24.16 7.33
CA SER A 227 16.06 -23.93 6.60
C SER A 227 15.45 -22.60 7.05
N ALA A 228 16.23 -21.55 6.80
CA ALA A 228 15.91 -20.17 7.12
C ALA A 228 16.54 -19.25 6.07
N ASN A 229 15.92 -18.11 5.80
CA ASN A 229 16.53 -17.05 5.01
C ASN A 229 16.06 -15.67 5.44
N VAL A 230 16.79 -14.65 5.00
CA VAL A 230 16.44 -13.25 5.22
C VAL A 230 16.48 -12.50 3.88
N SER A 231 15.31 -12.02 3.47
CA SER A 231 15.18 -11.11 2.34
C SER A 231 15.37 -9.68 2.82
N LEU A 232 16.28 -8.94 2.19
CA LEU A 232 16.49 -7.51 2.44
C LEU A 232 16.00 -6.71 1.24
N GLU A 233 15.02 -5.84 1.45
CA GLU A 233 14.63 -4.82 0.48
C GLU A 233 15.01 -3.45 1.05
N VAL A 234 15.90 -2.73 0.36
CA VAL A 234 16.53 -1.53 0.88
C VAL A 234 16.36 -0.38 -0.11
N TYR A 235 15.88 0.76 0.39
CA TYR A 235 15.77 2.01 -0.33
C TYR A 235 16.89 2.94 0.11
N VAL A 236 17.71 3.43 -0.82
CA VAL A 236 18.88 4.27 -0.54
C VAL A 236 18.86 5.55 -1.39
N PRO A 237 19.50 6.65 -0.94
CA PRO A 237 19.73 7.79 -1.83
C PRO A 237 20.53 7.37 -3.07
N ARG A 238 20.30 8.02 -4.22
CA ARG A 238 21.02 7.71 -5.48
C ARG A 238 22.53 7.69 -5.30
N SER A 239 23.08 8.69 -4.62
CA SER A 239 24.49 8.76 -4.27
C SER A 239 24.78 7.92 -3.03
N THR A 240 25.11 6.65 -3.21
CA THR A 240 25.41 5.71 -2.12
C THR A 240 26.65 4.89 -2.45
N THR A 241 27.53 4.68 -1.47
CA THR A 241 28.56 3.63 -1.53
C THR A 241 27.98 2.35 -0.95
N LEU A 242 27.90 1.30 -1.75
CA LEU A 242 27.17 0.08 -1.41
C LEU A 242 28.12 -1.13 -1.35
N ARG A 243 28.03 -1.88 -0.27
CA ARG A 243 28.57 -3.23 -0.17
C ARG A 243 27.41 -4.18 0.09
N ALA A 244 27.18 -5.16 -0.77
CA ALA A 244 26.12 -6.13 -0.61
C ALA A 244 26.66 -7.55 -0.76
N ALA A 245 26.43 -8.40 0.24
CA ALA A 245 26.87 -9.79 0.26
C ALA A 245 25.73 -10.73 0.64
N SER A 246 25.49 -11.77 -0.14
CA SER A 246 24.60 -12.88 0.22
C SER A 246 25.36 -14.20 0.23
N GLY A 247 24.93 -15.17 1.03
CA GLY A 247 25.38 -16.56 0.91
C GLY A 247 25.03 -17.09 -0.47
N ASP A 248 23.74 -17.33 -0.74
CA ASP A 248 23.29 -17.91 -2.03
C ASP A 248 22.16 -17.10 -2.70
N GLY A 249 21.81 -15.94 -2.15
CA GLY A 249 20.68 -15.15 -2.62
C GLY A 249 20.99 -14.23 -3.78
N ARG A 250 19.98 -13.99 -4.62
CA ARG A 250 20.04 -13.02 -5.73
C ARG A 250 20.26 -11.60 -5.22
N LEU A 251 21.15 -10.86 -5.89
CA LEU A 251 21.35 -9.42 -5.69
C LEU A 251 20.70 -8.64 -6.85
N ILE A 252 19.83 -7.68 -6.55
CA ILE A 252 19.21 -6.78 -7.54
C ILE A 252 19.45 -5.34 -7.11
N ILE A 253 20.23 -4.58 -7.88
CA ILE A 253 20.61 -3.21 -7.57
C ILE A 253 20.11 -2.28 -8.68
N GLU A 254 19.36 -1.24 -8.32
CA GLU A 254 18.74 -0.33 -9.29
C GLU A 254 19.03 1.15 -8.99
N GLY A 255 19.67 1.83 -9.94
CA GLY A 255 19.83 3.29 -9.96
C GLY A 255 20.92 3.84 -9.03
N VAL A 256 21.77 2.99 -8.45
CA VAL A 256 22.84 3.42 -7.53
C VAL A 256 23.98 4.10 -8.29
N HIS A 257 24.34 5.30 -7.86
CA HIS A 257 25.43 6.11 -8.38
C HIS A 257 26.54 6.22 -7.33
N GLY A 258 27.57 5.41 -7.44
CA GLY A 258 28.67 5.35 -6.48
C GLY A 258 29.48 4.06 -6.61
N ASN A 259 30.31 3.79 -5.61
CA ASN A 259 31.10 2.57 -5.56
C ASN A 259 30.23 1.41 -5.06
N MET A 260 30.24 0.30 -5.79
CA MET A 260 29.47 -0.91 -5.49
C MET A 260 30.39 -2.13 -5.42
N ASP A 261 30.36 -2.87 -4.31
CA ASP A 261 31.01 -4.18 -4.12
C ASP A 261 29.91 -5.22 -3.83
N LEU A 262 29.60 -6.05 -4.82
CA LEU A 262 28.49 -7.00 -4.83
C LEU A 262 29.03 -8.43 -4.84
N ARG A 263 28.63 -9.24 -3.87
CA ARG A 263 29.11 -10.62 -3.74
C ARG A 263 28.00 -11.59 -3.41
N THR A 264 28.01 -12.74 -4.05
CA THR A 264 27.17 -13.87 -3.66
C THR A 264 27.93 -15.17 -3.91
N GLY A 265 27.57 -16.24 -3.21
CA GLY A 265 27.91 -17.62 -3.58
C GLY A 265 27.21 -17.92 -4.90
N ASP A 266 26.02 -18.53 -4.87
CA ASP A 266 25.45 -19.06 -6.12
C ASP A 266 24.35 -18.19 -6.74
N GLY A 267 23.95 -17.12 -6.05
CA GLY A 267 22.92 -16.18 -6.51
C GLY A 267 23.29 -15.42 -7.79
N SER A 268 22.28 -15.00 -8.56
CA SER A 268 22.52 -14.08 -9.68
C SER A 268 22.72 -12.64 -9.19
N ILE A 269 23.52 -11.87 -9.94
CA ILE A 269 23.71 -10.43 -9.70
C ILE A 269 23.11 -9.67 -10.86
N GLU A 270 22.20 -8.75 -10.57
CA GLU A 270 21.62 -7.84 -11.54
C GLU A 270 21.80 -6.39 -11.12
N VAL A 271 22.38 -5.58 -11.99
CA VAL A 271 22.54 -4.14 -11.79
C VAL A 271 21.92 -3.40 -12.97
N GLN A 272 21.03 -2.46 -12.67
CA GLN A 272 20.36 -1.64 -13.68
C GLN A 272 20.58 -0.15 -13.41
N ASN A 273 20.81 0.62 -14.47
CA ASN A 273 20.90 2.08 -14.43
C ASN A 273 21.94 2.58 -13.41
N GLY A 274 23.05 1.84 -13.24
CA GLY A 274 24.10 2.16 -12.28
C GLY A 274 25.15 3.11 -12.85
N ARG A 275 25.82 3.87 -11.97
CA ARG A 275 26.95 4.73 -12.34
C ARG A 275 28.08 4.63 -11.33
N GLY A 276 29.34 4.70 -11.78
CA GLY A 276 30.52 4.74 -10.92
C GLY A 276 31.41 3.53 -11.08
N HIS A 277 31.94 3.01 -9.98
CA HIS A 277 32.78 1.80 -9.97
C HIS A 277 31.98 0.61 -9.43
N LEU A 278 31.92 -0.47 -10.21
CA LEU A 278 31.26 -1.72 -9.83
C LEU A 278 32.27 -2.87 -9.81
N ASN A 279 32.31 -3.56 -8.68
CA ASN A 279 32.88 -4.90 -8.56
C ASN A 279 31.74 -5.88 -8.24
N ALA A 280 31.50 -6.87 -9.09
CA ALA A 280 30.47 -7.88 -8.90
C ALA A 280 31.06 -9.30 -9.04
N THR A 281 30.92 -10.11 -8.00
CA THR A 281 31.44 -11.49 -7.97
C THR A 281 30.38 -12.48 -7.54
N THR A 282 30.23 -13.57 -8.28
CA THR A 282 29.44 -14.74 -7.89
C THR A 282 30.26 -16.02 -8.08
N GLY A 283 29.94 -17.06 -7.31
CA GLY A 283 30.32 -18.45 -7.56
C GLY A 283 29.79 -18.90 -8.91
N ASP A 284 28.52 -19.29 -9.02
CA ASP A 284 28.00 -19.89 -10.27
C ASP A 284 26.87 -19.08 -10.93
N GLY A 285 26.46 -17.97 -10.31
CA GLY A 285 25.35 -17.16 -10.76
C GLY A 285 25.60 -16.40 -12.06
N ARG A 286 24.51 -16.08 -12.76
CA ARG A 286 24.54 -15.13 -13.89
C ARG A 286 24.79 -13.71 -13.37
N ILE A 287 25.63 -12.96 -14.08
CA ILE A 287 25.77 -11.50 -13.90
C ILE A 287 25.11 -10.77 -15.07
N ARG A 288 24.19 -9.85 -14.77
CA ARG A 288 23.51 -9.00 -15.76
C ARG A 288 23.63 -7.53 -15.38
N ILE A 289 24.34 -6.76 -16.19
CA ILE A 289 24.55 -5.32 -16.02
C ILE A 289 23.86 -4.60 -17.19
N ILE A 290 22.94 -3.70 -16.87
CA ILE A 290 22.10 -3.02 -17.86
C ILE A 290 22.23 -1.51 -17.72
N ASN A 291 22.52 -0.83 -18.83
CA ASN A 291 22.62 0.64 -18.91
C ASN A 291 23.56 1.22 -17.84
N TYR A 292 24.76 0.65 -17.72
CA TYR A 292 25.75 1.10 -16.73
C TYR A 292 26.66 2.18 -17.30
N ASP A 293 27.11 3.11 -16.45
CA ASP A 293 27.96 4.23 -16.83
C ASP A 293 29.19 4.30 -15.91
N GLY A 294 30.37 3.88 -16.38
CA GLY A 294 31.61 3.95 -15.61
C GLY A 294 32.49 2.69 -15.69
N GLN A 295 33.08 2.29 -14.57
CA GLN A 295 34.04 1.19 -14.49
C GLN A 295 33.39 -0.08 -13.96
N VAL A 296 33.63 -1.20 -14.63
CA VAL A 296 33.02 -2.49 -14.27
C VAL A 296 34.06 -3.60 -14.23
N GLU A 297 34.08 -4.32 -13.11
CA GLU A 297 34.75 -5.59 -12.94
C GLU A 297 33.73 -6.66 -12.53
N THR A 298 33.62 -7.73 -13.32
CA THR A 298 32.68 -8.83 -13.07
C THR A 298 33.37 -10.18 -13.12
N ARG A 299 33.08 -11.04 -12.15
CA ARG A 299 33.59 -12.41 -12.09
C ARG A 299 32.51 -13.41 -11.73
N THR A 300 32.44 -14.51 -12.49
CA THR A 300 31.65 -15.70 -12.16
C THR A 300 32.50 -16.94 -12.47
N GLY A 301 32.20 -18.06 -11.80
CA GLY A 301 32.73 -19.40 -12.08
C GLY A 301 32.10 -19.92 -13.36
N ASP A 302 30.83 -20.28 -13.32
CA ASP A 302 30.18 -20.96 -14.45
C ASP A 302 29.10 -20.11 -15.15
N GLY A 303 28.68 -19.02 -14.51
CA GLY A 303 27.58 -18.19 -14.99
C GLY A 303 27.89 -17.42 -16.27
N SER A 304 26.84 -17.05 -17.02
CA SER A 304 26.98 -16.10 -18.12
C SER A 304 27.06 -14.66 -17.64
N ILE A 305 27.77 -13.82 -18.38
CA ILE A 305 27.89 -12.38 -18.13
C ILE A 305 27.23 -11.64 -19.28
N SER A 306 26.27 -10.76 -18.98
CA SER A 306 25.65 -9.84 -19.94
C SER A 306 25.88 -8.41 -19.52
N LEU A 307 26.46 -7.60 -20.38
CA LEU A 307 26.88 -6.23 -20.09
C LEU A 307 26.31 -5.29 -21.15
N SER A 308 25.63 -4.22 -20.73
CA SER A 308 25.30 -3.09 -21.59
C SER A 308 25.53 -1.76 -20.89
N GLY A 309 26.08 -0.79 -21.61
CA GLY A 309 26.41 0.51 -21.02
C GLY A 309 27.49 1.29 -21.75
N ARG A 310 27.88 2.40 -21.15
CA ARG A 310 29.05 3.22 -21.51
C ARG A 310 30.15 2.93 -20.48
N PHE A 311 31.22 2.28 -20.92
CA PHE A 311 32.28 1.82 -20.00
C PHE A 311 33.55 2.63 -20.20
N ASP A 312 34.11 3.13 -19.10
CA ASP A 312 35.46 3.74 -19.09
C ASP A 312 36.54 2.66 -18.97
N GLN A 313 36.22 1.58 -18.25
CA GLN A 313 37.05 0.40 -18.07
C GLN A 313 36.13 -0.80 -17.87
N LEU A 314 36.46 -1.92 -18.50
CA LEU A 314 35.68 -3.15 -18.40
C LEU A 314 36.61 -4.36 -18.24
N SER A 315 36.35 -5.16 -17.22
CA SER A 315 36.96 -6.46 -16.99
C SER A 315 35.86 -7.48 -16.71
N ALA A 316 35.71 -8.49 -17.55
CA ALA A 316 34.70 -9.52 -17.37
C ALA A 316 35.33 -10.91 -17.48
N ARG A 317 35.10 -11.74 -16.46
CA ARG A 317 35.68 -13.08 -16.37
C ARG A 317 34.63 -14.11 -16.02
N THR A 318 34.53 -15.16 -16.82
CA THR A 318 33.81 -16.39 -16.51
C THR A 318 34.71 -17.60 -16.79
N GLY A 319 34.49 -18.71 -16.08
CA GLY A 319 35.12 -19.99 -16.35
C GLY A 319 34.50 -20.62 -17.58
N ASP A 320 33.22 -21.00 -17.50
CA ASP A 320 32.58 -21.79 -18.56
C ASP A 320 31.48 -21.02 -19.32
N GLY A 321 30.98 -19.93 -18.74
CA GLY A 321 29.88 -19.17 -19.28
C GLY A 321 30.25 -18.33 -20.51
N SER A 322 29.25 -17.82 -21.23
CA SER A 322 29.48 -16.86 -22.31
C SER A 322 29.43 -15.41 -21.82
N ILE A 323 30.19 -14.54 -22.48
CA ILE A 323 30.15 -13.09 -22.24
C ILE A 323 29.44 -12.42 -23.42
N SER A 324 28.36 -11.69 -23.15
CA SER A 324 27.68 -10.83 -24.12
C SER A 324 27.91 -9.37 -23.75
N LEU A 325 28.57 -8.62 -24.64
CA LEU A 325 28.81 -7.19 -24.49
C LEU A 325 28.01 -6.42 -25.55
N ALA A 326 27.06 -5.61 -25.10
CA ALA A 326 26.29 -4.71 -25.94
C ALA A 326 26.78 -3.26 -25.75
N LEU A 327 27.25 -2.64 -26.84
CA LEU A 327 27.74 -1.26 -26.82
C LEU A 327 26.82 -0.32 -27.60
N PRO A 328 26.59 0.91 -27.12
CA PRO A 328 25.87 1.94 -27.89
C PRO A 328 26.48 2.21 -29.26
N VAL A 329 25.65 2.63 -30.22
CA VAL A 329 26.13 3.02 -31.55
C VAL A 329 27.16 4.14 -31.44
N GLY A 330 28.25 4.04 -32.21
CA GLY A 330 29.34 5.02 -32.18
C GLY A 330 30.36 4.84 -31.04
N SER A 331 30.19 3.83 -30.19
CA SER A 331 31.18 3.49 -29.17
C SER A 331 32.55 3.20 -29.79
N ARG A 332 33.61 3.61 -29.09
CA ARG A 332 34.99 3.29 -29.45
C ARG A 332 35.62 2.51 -28.31
N ALA A 333 36.21 1.36 -28.61
CA ALA A 333 36.82 0.51 -27.60
C ALA A 333 37.83 -0.44 -28.25
N THR A 334 38.70 -0.98 -27.43
CA THR A 334 39.59 -2.08 -27.80
C THR A 334 39.26 -3.27 -26.92
N ILE A 335 38.87 -4.39 -27.52
CA ILE A 335 38.59 -5.64 -26.80
C ILE A 335 39.86 -6.50 -26.80
N GLU A 336 40.28 -6.94 -25.62
CA GLU A 336 41.34 -7.89 -25.41
C GLU A 336 40.75 -9.18 -24.82
N THR A 337 41.02 -10.30 -25.48
CA THR A 337 40.44 -11.59 -25.10
C THR A 337 41.32 -12.76 -25.53
N ASP A 338 41.31 -13.82 -24.75
CA ASP A 338 41.90 -15.13 -25.07
C ASP A 338 40.86 -16.17 -25.52
N ALA A 339 39.57 -15.81 -25.58
CA ALA A 339 38.50 -16.68 -26.07
C ALA A 339 38.71 -17.12 -27.53
N GLU A 340 38.47 -18.41 -27.78
CA GLU A 340 38.55 -18.98 -29.12
C GLU A 340 37.39 -18.53 -30.02
N ALA A 341 36.16 -18.58 -29.48
CA ALA A 341 34.94 -18.27 -30.21
C ALA A 341 34.47 -16.83 -29.95
N ILE A 342 34.39 -16.03 -31.02
CA ILE A 342 33.93 -14.64 -30.98
C ILE A 342 32.89 -14.43 -32.08
N ILE A 343 31.73 -13.89 -31.70
CA ILE A 343 30.69 -13.40 -32.62
C ILE A 343 30.74 -11.88 -32.59
N ASN A 344 30.91 -11.25 -33.75
CA ASN A 344 31.14 -9.82 -33.88
C ASN A 344 30.07 -9.18 -34.77
N ASP A 345 29.06 -8.58 -34.12
CA ASP A 345 27.96 -7.87 -34.78
C ASP A 345 28.15 -6.34 -34.71
N VAL A 346 29.29 -5.87 -34.18
CA VAL A 346 29.60 -4.43 -34.02
C VAL A 346 30.49 -3.88 -35.12
N GLY A 347 31.06 -4.74 -35.98
CA GLY A 347 32.02 -4.35 -37.00
C GLY A 347 33.42 -4.08 -36.43
N ALA A 348 33.79 -4.76 -35.35
CA ALA A 348 35.15 -4.69 -34.81
C ALA A 348 36.16 -5.26 -35.81
N VAL A 349 37.33 -4.65 -35.92
CA VAL A 349 38.44 -5.13 -36.76
C VAL A 349 39.47 -5.83 -35.88
N GLU A 350 39.84 -7.06 -36.21
CA GLU A 350 40.89 -7.79 -35.49
C GLU A 350 42.27 -7.23 -35.87
N GLU A 351 43.06 -6.82 -34.87
CA GLU A 351 44.45 -6.40 -35.05
C GLU A 351 45.38 -7.62 -34.98
N GLN A 352 46.35 -7.70 -35.89
CA GLN A 352 47.40 -8.70 -35.79
C GLN A 352 48.29 -8.41 -34.59
N THR A 353 48.28 -9.33 -33.64
CA THR A 353 49.12 -9.32 -32.45
C THR A 353 50.24 -10.35 -32.58
N SER A 354 51.45 -10.01 -32.10
CA SER A 354 52.56 -10.97 -32.04
C SER A 354 52.35 -12.08 -31.00
N GLN A 355 51.40 -11.88 -30.07
CA GLN A 355 51.09 -12.86 -29.03
C GLN A 355 49.98 -13.82 -29.47
N LYS A 356 50.34 -15.08 -29.76
CA LYS A 356 49.44 -16.10 -30.33
C LYS A 356 48.14 -16.37 -29.54
N ARG A 357 48.08 -16.04 -28.24
CA ARG A 357 46.95 -16.37 -27.35
C ARG A 357 46.07 -15.17 -26.96
N LEU A 358 46.50 -13.94 -27.24
CA LEU A 358 45.73 -12.74 -26.88
C LEU A 358 45.24 -12.07 -28.15
N ARG A 359 43.94 -12.13 -28.42
CA ARG A 359 43.32 -11.50 -29.57
C ARG A 359 42.89 -10.09 -29.21
N ARG A 360 43.09 -9.17 -30.15
CA ARG A 360 42.78 -7.75 -29.96
C ARG A 360 41.84 -7.28 -31.06
N TRP A 361 40.72 -6.69 -30.68
CA TRP A 361 39.70 -6.20 -31.61
C TRP A 361 39.44 -4.71 -31.38
N VAL A 362 39.44 -3.94 -32.45
CA VAL A 362 39.21 -2.50 -32.40
C VAL A 362 37.82 -2.17 -32.90
N ILE A 363 37.02 -1.50 -32.07
CA ILE A 363 35.68 -1.01 -32.40
C ILE A 363 35.77 0.48 -32.71
N GLY A 364 35.26 0.88 -33.88
CA GLY A 364 35.36 2.26 -34.35
C GLY A 364 36.82 2.66 -34.57
N GLY A 365 37.25 3.74 -33.92
CA GLY A 365 38.64 4.21 -34.00
C GLY A 365 39.52 3.85 -32.79
N GLY A 366 39.15 2.82 -32.03
CA GLY A 366 39.86 2.45 -30.79
C GLY A 366 39.58 3.40 -29.62
N GLY A 367 39.83 2.92 -28.40
CA GLY A 367 39.43 3.60 -27.17
C GLY A 367 39.89 2.84 -25.91
N PRO A 368 39.13 2.90 -24.80
CA PRO A 368 39.46 2.15 -23.60
C PRO A 368 39.57 0.65 -23.87
N VAL A 369 40.47 0.00 -23.13
CA VAL A 369 40.73 -1.44 -23.25
C VAL A 369 39.76 -2.21 -22.35
N PHE A 370 38.97 -3.08 -22.97
CA PHE A 370 38.03 -3.98 -22.32
C PHE A 370 38.59 -5.39 -22.35
N ARG A 371 38.83 -5.97 -21.17
CA ARG A 371 39.37 -7.32 -21.02
C ARG A 371 38.24 -8.30 -20.77
N LEU A 372 38.06 -9.23 -21.69
CA LEU A 372 37.00 -10.24 -21.61
C LEU A 372 37.67 -11.62 -21.61
N HIS A 373 37.35 -12.45 -20.63
CA HIS A 373 37.91 -13.79 -20.48
C HIS A 373 36.80 -14.80 -20.25
N THR A 374 36.83 -15.86 -21.03
CA THR A 374 36.01 -17.07 -20.87
C THR A 374 36.92 -18.26 -21.14
N GLY A 375 36.79 -19.32 -20.34
CA GLY A 375 37.47 -20.59 -20.58
C GLY A 375 36.86 -21.31 -21.77
N ASP A 376 35.63 -21.78 -21.62
CA ASP A 376 34.98 -22.65 -22.64
C ASP A 376 33.83 -21.96 -23.40
N GLY A 377 33.32 -20.87 -22.86
CA GLY A 377 32.27 -20.07 -23.50
C GLY A 377 32.74 -19.23 -24.68
N ARG A 378 31.80 -18.48 -25.25
CA ARG A 378 32.05 -17.56 -26.36
C ARG A 378 31.86 -16.11 -25.95
N ILE A 379 32.51 -15.22 -26.68
CA ILE A 379 32.27 -13.78 -26.58
C ILE A 379 31.34 -13.34 -27.71
N ILE A 380 30.33 -12.55 -27.35
CA ILE A 380 29.37 -12.00 -28.29
C ILE A 380 29.41 -10.49 -28.16
N LEU A 381 29.88 -9.81 -29.20
CA LEU A 381 29.88 -8.36 -29.31
C LEU A 381 28.67 -7.93 -30.12
N ARG A 382 27.77 -7.16 -29.50
CA ARG A 382 26.54 -6.67 -30.14
C ARG A 382 26.42 -5.17 -30.07
N ARG A 383 25.67 -4.60 -31.00
CA ARG A 383 25.17 -3.24 -30.85
C ARG A 383 24.05 -3.29 -29.81
N ALA A 384 24.03 -2.34 -28.89
CA ALA A 384 22.83 -2.11 -28.10
C ALA A 384 21.74 -1.65 -29.06
N ASP A 385 20.64 -2.39 -29.14
CA ASP A 385 19.47 -1.93 -29.88
C ASP A 385 18.99 -0.63 -29.23
N ASP A 386 18.77 0.41 -30.02
CA ASP A 386 18.01 1.59 -29.59
C ASP A 386 16.60 1.09 -29.28
N GLU A 387 16.27 0.85 -28.02
CA GLU A 387 14.87 0.91 -27.58
C GLU A 387 14.40 2.34 -27.82
N ARG A 388 13.81 2.56 -29.01
CA ARG A 388 13.07 3.77 -29.39
C ARG A 388 11.71 3.82 -28.72
#